data_AF-A0A1G7PLM8-F1
#
_entry.id   AF-A0A1G7PLM8-F1
#
_cell.length_a   1.000
_cell.length_b   1.000
_cell.length_c   1.000
_cell.angle_alpha   90.00
_cell.angle_beta   90.00
_cell.angle_gamma   90.00
#
_symmetry.space_group_name_H-M   'P 1'
#
loop_
_entity.id
_entity.type
_entity.pdbx_description
1 polymer ?
#
loop_
_entity_poly.entity_id
_entity_poly.type
_entity_poly.pdbx_seq_one_letter_code
_entity_poly.pdbx_strand_id
1 'polypeptide(L)'
;MIQSIADAKRRSELGMHYTSVPNILKVLGPLFLDELDVAIEKAWSQPKALERLLGRLGRIRVFDPACGSGNFLVVAYRQLREREMRVMKRLVELTGQSFMKLSSTLTLANFHGIEITDFGAETAKLALFIAEYQANAEMSELFGQATRTIPLEDGGHIVCANALRIDWEKVCPPQAGDEEIYIAGNPPFLGKAQQEAHHKADKEALFESLGKNFKAFDYVVGWYYKAARFIENRNAKAALVSTNSVAQGDAISTVWPMCLGKNLEIDFAHRTFKWRNNASANAAVMCVVVGLRNRSSAAKRLFDGEHEVTASNINGYLLNMANIEVRRSSYSLFGLPDMQFGNMPYDAGNLLMDRFSRDELIDKYPEAGSFVRRFMGSQEVVKGIERYCLWIDDSQLDAAMLIPGIAEKIETTRIARTKMKDKAGKILAERPHQFREHYAPENSAILVPSVTSERRPYLPVELVNADVISSNLNFALYDAPEWCLALIASRLHLVWIGTVCGKLKSDFRYSNSLGWNTFPVPRFTQGQRDQLNASARAILKTRYMHHPKTIAELYDPDKMPDDLREVHRQNDELLEKMYIGRAFRNDTERLEKLFKLYAARIDKMKSETAKKGAA
;
A
#
# COMPACT_ATOMS: atom_id res chain seq x y z
N MET A 1 5.63 -7.68 -30.36
CA MET A 1 5.80 -9.01 -30.97
C MET A 1 5.51 -10.15 -29.99
N ILE A 2 5.95 -10.11 -28.73
CA ILE A 2 5.79 -11.23 -27.76
C ILE A 2 4.40 -11.31 -27.09
N GLN A 3 3.66 -10.19 -27.03
CA GLN A 3 2.31 -10.13 -26.41
C GLN A 3 1.24 -10.92 -27.17
N SER A 4 1.46 -11.28 -28.43
CA SER A 4 0.46 -11.96 -29.27
C SER A 4 0.41 -13.47 -29.08
N ILE A 5 1.28 -14.04 -28.24
CA ILE A 5 1.47 -15.50 -28.14
C ILE A 5 0.80 -16.10 -26.88
N ALA A 6 0.35 -15.28 -25.93
CA ALA A 6 -0.23 -15.76 -24.67
C ALA A 6 -1.63 -15.18 -24.37
N ASP A 7 -2.57 -16.10 -24.12
CA ASP A 7 -3.95 -15.80 -23.75
C ASP A 7 -4.04 -14.92 -22.48
N ALA A 8 -5.08 -14.12 -22.35
CA ALA A 8 -5.21 -13.11 -21.28
C ALA A 8 -5.13 -13.70 -19.86
N LYS A 9 -5.69 -14.90 -19.69
CA LYS A 9 -5.63 -15.66 -18.43
C LYS A 9 -4.21 -16.13 -18.11
N ARG A 10 -3.49 -16.63 -19.12
CA ARG A 10 -2.09 -17.07 -19.02
C ARG A 10 -1.15 -15.90 -18.70
N ARG A 11 -1.41 -14.70 -19.23
CA ARG A 11 -0.64 -13.48 -18.89
C ARG A 11 -0.77 -13.07 -17.42
N SER A 12 -1.96 -13.22 -16.85
CA SER A 12 -2.20 -12.96 -15.42
C SER A 12 -1.63 -14.06 -14.54
N GLU A 13 -1.71 -15.32 -14.97
CA GLU A 13 -1.15 -16.49 -14.26
C GLU A 13 0.39 -16.49 -14.28
N LEU A 14 1.02 -15.99 -15.35
CA LEU A 14 2.48 -15.91 -15.51
C LEU A 14 3.09 -14.60 -14.97
N GLY A 15 2.29 -13.68 -14.42
CA GLY A 15 2.80 -12.39 -13.89
C GLY A 15 3.47 -11.49 -14.93
N MET A 16 3.30 -11.76 -16.23
CA MET A 16 3.99 -11.09 -17.34
C MET A 16 3.38 -9.71 -17.64
N HIS A 17 3.46 -8.79 -16.69
CA HIS A 17 3.11 -7.40 -16.93
C HIS A 17 4.33 -6.65 -17.47
N TYR A 18 4.27 -6.23 -18.74
CA TYR A 18 5.29 -5.37 -19.35
C TYR A 18 5.48 -4.09 -18.53
N THR A 19 6.73 -3.83 -18.12
CA THR A 19 7.12 -2.58 -17.48
C THR A 19 7.62 -1.62 -18.56
N SER A 20 6.98 -0.46 -18.68
CA SER A 20 7.36 0.55 -19.66
C SER A 20 8.72 1.19 -19.34
N VAL A 21 9.47 1.59 -20.37
CA VAL A 21 10.77 2.25 -20.20
C VAL A 21 10.72 3.45 -19.23
N PRO A 22 9.72 4.37 -19.28
CA PRO A 22 9.65 5.45 -18.31
C PRO A 22 9.51 4.97 -16.87
N ASN A 23 8.78 3.86 -16.62
CA ASN A 23 8.68 3.29 -15.29
C ASN A 23 9.96 2.56 -14.85
N ILE A 24 10.70 1.95 -15.78
CA ILE A 24 12.02 1.37 -15.50
C ILE A 24 13.00 2.48 -15.09
N LEU A 25 12.99 3.62 -15.81
CA LEU A 25 13.87 4.75 -15.51
C LEU A 25 13.55 5.41 -14.16
N LYS A 26 12.30 5.38 -13.68
CA LYS A 26 11.96 5.76 -12.29
C LYS A 26 12.66 4.90 -11.24
N VAL A 27 13.09 3.69 -11.60
CA VAL A 27 13.86 2.81 -10.71
C VAL A 27 15.36 3.01 -10.95
N LEU A 28 15.83 2.84 -12.19
CA LEU A 28 17.26 2.84 -12.52
C LEU A 28 17.92 4.22 -12.38
N GLY A 29 17.18 5.29 -12.71
CA GLY A 29 17.62 6.69 -12.61
C GLY A 29 18.17 6.99 -11.21
N PRO A 30 17.31 7.03 -10.18
CA PRO A 30 17.74 7.33 -8.83
C PRO A 30 18.61 6.25 -8.18
N LEU A 31 18.54 5.00 -8.66
CA LEU A 31 19.35 3.91 -8.12
C LEU A 31 20.84 4.07 -8.45
N PHE A 32 21.19 4.38 -9.70
CA PHE A 32 22.60 4.56 -10.11
C PHE A 32 22.82 5.39 -11.37
N LEU A 33 21.88 5.45 -12.32
CA LEU A 33 22.13 6.14 -13.60
C LEU A 33 22.36 7.65 -13.42
N ASP A 34 21.58 8.31 -12.56
CA ASP A 34 21.73 9.74 -12.30
C ASP A 34 23.10 10.06 -11.68
N GLU A 35 23.60 9.17 -10.81
CA GLU A 35 24.93 9.31 -10.20
C GLU A 35 26.05 9.18 -11.25
N LEU A 36 25.88 8.28 -12.22
CA LEU A 36 26.80 8.14 -13.34
C LEU A 36 26.80 9.37 -14.22
N ASP A 37 25.65 9.95 -14.52
CA ASP A 37 25.57 11.18 -15.33
C ASP A 37 26.30 12.34 -14.67
N VAL A 38 26.11 12.53 -13.36
CA VAL A 38 26.87 13.51 -12.56
C VAL A 38 28.38 13.21 -12.59
N ALA A 39 28.78 11.94 -12.53
CA ALA A 39 30.19 11.55 -12.59
C ALA A 39 30.81 11.84 -13.98
N ILE A 40 30.07 11.58 -15.07
CA ILE A 40 30.47 11.90 -16.45
C ILE A 40 30.69 13.41 -16.58
N GLU A 41 29.76 14.22 -16.10
CA GLU A 41 29.85 15.68 -16.18
C GLU A 41 31.07 16.22 -15.43
N LYS A 42 31.34 15.70 -14.23
CA LYS A 42 32.55 16.08 -13.45
C LYS A 42 33.84 15.67 -14.14
N ALA A 43 33.85 14.51 -14.80
CA ALA A 43 35.02 13.99 -15.52
C ALA A 43 35.19 14.59 -16.93
N TRP A 44 34.21 15.36 -17.43
CA TRP A 44 34.04 15.69 -18.86
C TRP A 44 35.26 16.32 -19.56
N SER A 45 36.10 17.03 -18.81
CA SER A 45 37.29 17.72 -19.32
C SER A 45 38.61 17.03 -18.92
N GLN A 46 38.56 15.85 -18.28
CA GLN A 46 39.71 15.18 -17.69
C GLN A 46 39.86 13.76 -18.25
N PRO A 47 40.77 13.52 -19.22
CA PRO A 47 40.93 12.20 -19.87
C PRO A 47 41.12 11.04 -18.89
N LYS A 48 42.03 11.20 -17.91
CA LYS A 48 42.30 10.18 -16.87
C LYS A 48 41.10 9.91 -15.95
N ALA A 49 40.17 10.85 -15.80
CA ALA A 49 38.96 10.65 -15.02
C ALA A 49 37.90 9.89 -15.84
N LEU A 50 37.80 10.19 -17.14
CA LEU A 50 36.95 9.45 -18.08
C LEU A 50 37.40 7.99 -18.24
N GLU A 51 38.70 7.74 -18.35
CA GLU A 51 39.26 6.37 -18.38
C GLU A 51 38.91 5.57 -17.12
N ARG A 52 39.03 6.21 -15.94
CA ARG A 52 38.61 5.60 -14.67
C ARG A 52 37.11 5.32 -14.64
N LEU A 53 36.31 6.21 -15.21
CA LEU A 53 34.86 6.04 -15.29
C LEU A 53 34.46 4.90 -16.23
N LEU A 54 35.15 4.71 -17.36
CA LEU A 54 34.98 3.53 -18.22
C LEU A 54 35.29 2.24 -17.46
N GLY A 55 36.39 2.22 -16.70
CA GLY A 55 36.73 1.09 -15.83
C GLY A 55 35.64 0.79 -14.77
N ARG A 56 35.06 1.84 -14.18
CA ARG A 56 33.93 1.71 -13.24
C ARG A 56 32.69 1.12 -13.94
N LEU A 57 32.31 1.63 -15.11
CA LEU A 57 31.15 1.15 -15.87
C LEU A 57 31.24 -0.35 -16.15
N GLY A 58 32.39 -0.85 -16.59
CA GLY A 58 32.62 -2.28 -16.83
C GLY A 58 32.53 -3.17 -15.57
N ARG A 59 32.58 -2.60 -14.36
CA ARG A 59 32.48 -3.31 -13.07
C ARG A 59 31.09 -3.23 -12.43
N ILE A 60 30.15 -2.53 -13.08
CA ILE A 60 28.76 -2.48 -12.62
C ILE A 60 28.07 -3.79 -12.95
N ARG A 61 27.39 -4.38 -11.97
CA ARG A 61 26.58 -5.59 -12.14
C ARG A 61 25.13 -5.27 -11.82
N VAL A 62 24.23 -5.67 -12.71
CA VAL A 62 22.78 -5.42 -12.57
C VAL A 62 22.07 -6.75 -12.36
N PHE A 63 21.23 -6.82 -11.34
CA PHE A 63 20.54 -8.05 -10.96
C PHE A 63 19.03 -7.84 -10.85
N ASP A 64 18.25 -8.61 -11.62
CA ASP A 64 16.79 -8.62 -11.52
C ASP A 64 16.28 -9.99 -11.02
N PRO A 65 15.94 -10.14 -9.73
CA PRO A 65 15.49 -11.41 -9.14
C PRO A 65 14.03 -11.77 -9.46
N ALA A 66 13.36 -11.06 -10.36
CA ALA A 66 12.05 -11.40 -10.91
C ALA A 66 11.93 -10.86 -12.34
N CYS A 67 12.85 -11.28 -13.21
CA CYS A 67 13.15 -10.53 -14.43
C CYS A 67 12.09 -10.62 -15.53
N GLY A 68 11.17 -11.59 -15.48
CA GLY A 68 10.17 -11.78 -16.51
C GLY A 68 10.84 -11.93 -17.88
N SER A 69 10.46 -11.07 -18.83
CA SER A 69 11.07 -11.04 -20.16
C SER A 69 12.39 -10.24 -20.24
N GLY A 70 12.99 -9.87 -19.11
CA GLY A 70 14.30 -9.19 -19.03
C GLY A 70 14.30 -7.68 -19.27
N ASN A 71 13.15 -6.99 -19.26
CA ASN A 71 13.08 -5.57 -19.67
C ASN A 71 13.97 -4.65 -18.81
N PHE A 72 14.05 -4.86 -17.49
CA PHE A 72 14.92 -4.06 -16.62
C PHE A 72 16.40 -4.23 -17.00
N LEU A 73 16.83 -5.48 -17.24
CA LEU A 73 18.19 -5.81 -17.63
C LEU A 73 18.54 -5.21 -19.00
N VAL A 74 17.63 -5.33 -19.98
CA VAL A 74 17.80 -4.77 -21.32
C VAL A 74 17.91 -3.24 -21.28
N VAL A 75 17.02 -2.56 -20.54
CA VAL A 75 17.07 -1.10 -20.42
C VAL A 75 18.31 -0.66 -19.68
N ALA A 76 18.69 -1.34 -18.59
CA ALA A 76 19.93 -1.05 -17.88
C ALA A 76 21.17 -1.22 -18.78
N TYR A 77 21.24 -2.30 -19.56
CA TYR A 77 22.30 -2.55 -20.53
C TYR A 77 22.40 -1.42 -21.56
N ARG A 78 21.28 -1.07 -22.20
CA ARG A 78 21.25 0.02 -23.20
C ARG A 78 21.66 1.36 -22.60
N GLN A 79 21.17 1.69 -21.41
CA GLN A 79 21.49 2.95 -20.72
C GLN A 79 22.97 3.03 -20.29
N LEU A 80 23.57 1.90 -19.91
CA LEU A 80 25.00 1.83 -19.61
C LEU A 80 25.85 1.93 -20.90
N ARG A 81 25.47 1.25 -21.98
CA ARG A 81 26.17 1.32 -23.28
C ARG A 81 26.10 2.72 -23.90
N GLU A 82 24.96 3.39 -23.81
CA GLU A 82 24.81 4.79 -24.26
C GLU A 82 25.80 5.73 -23.54
N ARG A 83 25.90 5.59 -22.22
CA ARG A 83 26.85 6.36 -21.39
C ARG A 83 28.30 6.01 -21.69
N GLU A 84 28.60 4.73 -21.88
CA GLU A 84 29.94 4.27 -22.27
C GLU A 84 30.36 4.88 -23.61
N MET A 85 29.51 4.80 -24.65
CA MET A 85 29.79 5.41 -25.96
C MET A 85 29.96 6.93 -25.86
N ARG A 86 29.15 7.62 -25.05
CA ARG A 86 29.29 9.06 -24.78
C ARG A 86 30.66 9.39 -24.18
N VAL A 87 31.12 8.61 -23.21
CA VAL A 87 32.43 8.80 -22.56
C VAL A 87 33.57 8.48 -23.53
N MET A 88 33.48 7.39 -24.30
CA MET A 88 34.48 7.01 -25.31
C MET A 88 34.64 8.07 -26.38
N LYS A 89 33.53 8.57 -26.94
CA LYS A 89 33.55 9.66 -27.93
C LYS A 89 34.28 10.89 -27.38
N ARG A 90 33.97 11.27 -26.14
CA ARG A 90 34.60 12.41 -25.48
C ARG A 90 36.09 12.20 -25.23
N LEU A 91 36.50 10.99 -24.84
CA LEU A 91 37.90 10.67 -24.61
C LEU A 91 38.73 10.79 -25.90
N VAL A 92 38.18 10.35 -27.04
CA VAL A 92 38.85 10.49 -28.34
C VAL A 92 38.98 11.95 -28.74
N GLU A 93 37.93 12.76 -28.57
CA GLU A 93 37.99 14.21 -28.83
C GLU A 93 39.10 14.92 -28.03
N LEU A 94 39.36 14.50 -26.79
CA LEU A 94 40.36 15.12 -25.93
C LEU A 94 41.79 14.63 -26.16
N THR A 95 41.96 13.37 -26.53
CA THR A 95 43.28 12.72 -26.59
C THR A 95 43.81 12.54 -28.01
N GLY A 96 42.94 12.65 -29.03
CA GLY A 96 43.27 12.32 -30.42
C GLY A 96 43.57 10.82 -30.63
N GLN A 97 43.25 9.96 -29.66
CA GLN A 97 43.44 8.51 -29.81
C GLN A 97 42.54 7.95 -30.92
N SER A 98 43.04 6.96 -31.65
CA SER A 98 42.24 6.26 -32.65
C SER A 98 41.10 5.48 -32.00
N PHE A 99 39.89 5.63 -32.55
CA PHE A 99 38.71 4.84 -32.20
C PHE A 99 38.95 3.33 -32.26
N MET A 100 39.89 2.86 -33.10
CA MET A 100 40.23 1.44 -33.21
C MET A 100 40.83 0.81 -31.94
N LYS A 101 41.24 1.61 -30.94
CA LYS A 101 41.82 1.10 -29.67
C LYS A 101 40.81 0.96 -28.53
N LEU A 102 39.56 1.37 -28.71
CA LEU A 102 38.56 1.34 -27.65
C LEU A 102 37.61 0.16 -27.88
N SER A 103 37.47 -0.72 -26.89
CA SER A 103 36.49 -1.82 -26.88
C SER A 103 35.50 -1.61 -25.74
N SER A 104 34.29 -2.18 -25.88
CA SER A 104 33.33 -2.22 -24.77
C SER A 104 33.96 -2.89 -23.56
N THR A 105 33.81 -2.26 -22.39
CA THR A 105 34.12 -2.85 -21.09
C THR A 105 32.89 -3.53 -20.48
N LEU A 106 31.69 -3.17 -20.95
CA LEU A 106 30.43 -3.78 -20.57
C LEU A 106 30.20 -5.07 -21.34
N THR A 107 29.90 -6.15 -20.61
CA THR A 107 29.56 -7.46 -21.17
C THR A 107 28.20 -7.91 -20.66
N LEU A 108 27.56 -8.87 -21.35
CA LEU A 108 26.34 -9.48 -20.84
C LEU A 108 26.55 -10.25 -19.53
N ALA A 109 27.79 -10.67 -19.21
CA ALA A 109 28.10 -11.34 -17.94
C ALA A 109 27.81 -10.48 -16.70
N ASN A 110 27.81 -9.15 -16.86
CA ASN A 110 27.44 -8.19 -15.81
C ASN A 110 25.94 -8.21 -15.43
N PHE A 111 25.10 -8.87 -16.23
CA PHE A 111 23.65 -8.88 -16.05
C PHE A 111 23.16 -10.24 -15.55
N HIS A 112 22.45 -10.22 -14.44
CA HIS A 112 21.98 -11.40 -13.74
C HIS A 112 20.45 -11.35 -13.61
N GLY A 113 19.79 -12.50 -13.67
CA GLY A 113 18.34 -12.55 -13.49
C GLY A 113 17.82 -13.89 -12.97
N ILE A 114 16.70 -13.84 -12.24
CA ILE A 114 15.94 -15.03 -11.86
C ILE A 114 14.51 -14.88 -12.37
N GLU A 115 14.01 -15.92 -13.03
CA GLU A 115 12.64 -15.98 -13.51
C GLU A 115 12.08 -17.38 -13.23
N ILE A 116 10.84 -17.47 -12.76
CA ILE A 116 10.25 -18.76 -12.37
C ILE A 116 9.74 -19.57 -13.56
N THR A 117 9.50 -18.91 -14.69
CA THR A 117 8.98 -19.52 -15.92
C THR A 117 10.09 -19.71 -16.96
N ASP A 118 10.19 -20.92 -17.51
CA ASP A 118 11.18 -21.25 -18.54
C ASP A 118 11.11 -20.30 -19.75
N PHE A 119 9.89 -20.09 -20.28
CA PHE A 119 9.66 -19.17 -21.38
C PHE A 119 10.10 -17.72 -21.08
N GLY A 120 9.84 -17.23 -19.86
CA GLY A 120 10.26 -15.89 -19.44
C GLY A 120 11.79 -15.79 -19.41
N ALA A 121 12.45 -16.77 -18.79
CA ALA A 121 13.91 -16.84 -18.70
C ALA A 121 14.58 -16.87 -20.08
N GLU A 122 14.11 -17.72 -21.00
CA GLU A 122 14.66 -17.80 -22.37
C GLU A 122 14.39 -16.51 -23.17
N THR A 123 13.23 -15.89 -22.97
CA THR A 123 12.93 -14.59 -23.57
C THR A 123 13.89 -13.51 -23.08
N ALA A 124 14.21 -13.48 -21.78
CA ALA A 124 15.14 -12.52 -21.22
C ALA A 124 16.55 -12.68 -21.79
N LYS A 125 17.04 -13.91 -21.95
CA LYS A 125 18.34 -14.21 -22.60
C LYS A 125 18.38 -13.68 -24.03
N LEU A 126 17.39 -14.05 -24.84
CA LEU A 126 17.31 -13.60 -26.24
C LEU A 126 17.23 -12.06 -26.34
N ALA A 127 16.45 -11.42 -25.47
CA ALA A 127 16.31 -9.98 -25.45
C ALA A 127 17.63 -9.26 -25.10
N LEU A 128 18.45 -9.82 -24.20
CA LEU A 128 19.78 -9.30 -23.90
C LEU A 128 20.73 -9.44 -25.09
N PHE A 129 20.76 -10.59 -25.77
CA PHE A 129 21.57 -10.77 -26.98
C PHE A 129 21.18 -9.81 -28.11
N ILE A 130 19.88 -9.58 -28.31
CA ILE A 130 19.40 -8.59 -29.29
C ILE A 130 19.86 -7.17 -28.89
N ALA A 131 19.80 -6.84 -27.61
CA ALA A 131 20.25 -5.54 -27.12
C ALA A 131 21.76 -5.34 -27.29
N GLU A 132 22.56 -6.37 -27.03
CA GLU A 132 24.00 -6.37 -27.30
C GLU A 132 24.30 -6.19 -28.79
N TYR A 133 23.62 -6.95 -29.65
CA TYR A 133 23.76 -6.80 -31.09
C TYR A 133 23.45 -5.37 -31.56
N GLN A 134 22.36 -4.78 -31.07
CA GLN A 134 21.98 -3.40 -31.39
C GLN A 134 23.02 -2.39 -30.91
N ALA A 135 23.47 -2.50 -29.65
CA ALA A 135 24.49 -1.59 -29.10
C ALA A 135 25.84 -1.72 -29.83
N ASN A 136 26.20 -2.94 -30.26
CA ASN A 136 27.41 -3.19 -31.02
C ASN A 136 27.33 -2.64 -32.45
N ALA A 137 26.16 -2.70 -33.08
CA ALA A 137 25.92 -2.05 -34.38
C ALA A 137 26.05 -0.52 -34.27
N GLU A 138 25.43 0.10 -33.26
CA GLU A 138 25.55 1.54 -32.97
C GLU A 138 27.02 1.94 -32.70
N MET A 139 27.74 1.14 -31.90
CA MET A 139 29.16 1.36 -31.61
C MET A 139 30.03 1.26 -32.87
N SER A 140 29.74 0.28 -33.74
CA SER A 140 30.43 0.08 -35.02
C SER A 140 30.23 1.25 -35.96
N GLU A 141 29.01 1.81 -36.02
CA GLU A 141 28.69 2.99 -36.82
C GLU A 141 29.43 4.24 -36.31
N LEU A 142 29.51 4.43 -35.00
CA LEU A 142 30.17 5.58 -34.39
C LEU A 142 31.70 5.55 -34.49
N PHE A 143 32.30 4.36 -34.43
CA PHE A 143 33.75 4.19 -34.22
C PHE A 143 34.47 3.42 -35.34
N GLY A 144 33.74 2.90 -36.33
CA GLY A 144 34.28 2.18 -37.49
C GLY A 144 34.92 0.82 -37.17
N GLN A 145 34.66 0.27 -35.98
CA GLN A 145 35.12 -1.07 -35.60
C GLN A 145 34.12 -2.15 -36.03
N ALA A 146 34.62 -3.26 -36.56
CA ALA A 146 33.82 -4.47 -36.75
C ALA A 146 33.79 -5.27 -35.44
N THR A 147 32.75 -5.10 -34.63
CA THR A 147 32.51 -5.98 -33.48
C THR A 147 31.95 -7.32 -33.99
N ARG A 148 32.68 -8.43 -33.80
CA ARG A 148 32.12 -9.77 -34.04
C ARG A 148 31.16 -10.12 -32.91
N THR A 149 29.87 -10.20 -33.23
CA THR A 149 28.82 -10.60 -32.27
C THR A 149 28.43 -12.07 -32.38
N ILE A 150 29.10 -12.85 -33.24
CA ILE A 150 28.75 -14.25 -33.55
C ILE A 150 30.03 -15.10 -33.62
N PRO A 151 30.06 -16.32 -33.04
CA PRO A 151 28.95 -17.02 -32.36
C PRO A 151 28.56 -16.34 -31.04
N LEU A 152 27.30 -16.49 -30.62
CA LEU A 152 26.83 -16.03 -29.31
C LEU A 152 27.62 -16.80 -28.24
N GLU A 153 28.48 -16.10 -27.51
CA GLU A 153 29.10 -16.65 -26.30
C GLU A 153 28.06 -16.66 -25.17
N ASP A 154 28.21 -17.56 -24.20
CA ASP A 154 27.29 -17.64 -23.06
C ASP A 154 27.34 -16.31 -22.29
N GLY A 155 26.23 -15.57 -22.31
CA GLY A 155 26.17 -14.16 -21.90
C GLY A 155 24.83 -13.84 -21.26
N GLY A 156 24.87 -13.22 -20.07
CA GLY A 156 23.69 -12.97 -19.26
C GLY A 156 23.33 -14.15 -18.37
N HIS A 157 23.55 -14.01 -17.06
CA HIS A 157 23.30 -15.07 -16.08
C HIS A 157 21.81 -15.12 -15.70
N ILE A 158 20.96 -15.65 -16.58
CA ILE A 158 19.52 -15.82 -16.34
C ILE A 158 19.23 -17.25 -15.89
N VAL A 159 18.69 -17.40 -14.68
CA VAL A 159 18.37 -18.69 -14.07
C VAL A 159 16.87 -18.90 -13.98
N CYS A 160 16.38 -20.02 -14.52
CA CYS A 160 14.99 -20.45 -14.37
C CYS A 160 14.79 -21.10 -12.98
N ALA A 161 14.30 -20.34 -12.01
CA ALA A 161 14.13 -20.79 -10.63
C ALA A 161 13.13 -19.93 -9.83
N ASN A 162 12.68 -20.45 -8.68
CA ASN A 162 11.95 -19.66 -7.71
C ASN A 162 12.91 -18.80 -6.88
N ALA A 163 12.91 -17.49 -7.16
CA ALA A 163 13.77 -16.52 -6.50
C ALA A 163 13.63 -16.47 -4.98
N LEU A 164 12.48 -16.82 -4.39
CA LEU A 164 12.34 -16.85 -2.94
C LEU A 164 13.01 -18.08 -2.29
N ARG A 165 13.19 -19.17 -3.04
CA ARG A 165 13.73 -20.45 -2.54
C ARG A 165 15.22 -20.63 -2.71
N ILE A 166 15.80 -20.06 -3.76
CA ILE A 166 17.22 -20.26 -4.07
C ILE A 166 18.10 -19.21 -3.39
N ASP A 167 19.36 -19.54 -3.16
CA ASP A 167 20.35 -18.56 -2.73
C ASP A 167 20.71 -17.62 -3.89
N TRP A 168 20.55 -16.31 -3.70
CA TRP A 168 20.82 -15.30 -4.72
C TRP A 168 22.31 -15.19 -5.03
N GLU A 169 23.19 -15.54 -4.09
CA GLU A 169 24.64 -15.51 -4.30
C GLU A 169 25.12 -16.54 -5.32
N LYS A 170 24.34 -17.60 -5.55
CA LYS A 170 24.63 -18.58 -6.60
C LYS A 170 24.35 -18.04 -8.01
N VAL A 171 23.51 -17.01 -8.13
CA VAL A 171 23.09 -16.43 -9.41
C VAL A 171 23.87 -15.15 -9.68
N CYS A 172 23.96 -14.28 -8.67
CA CYS A 172 24.77 -13.08 -8.67
C CYS A 172 25.79 -13.21 -7.52
N PRO A 173 26.98 -13.77 -7.80
CA PRO A 173 28.03 -13.89 -6.79
C PRO A 173 28.31 -12.57 -6.08
N PRO A 174 28.63 -12.59 -4.77
CA PRO A 174 29.00 -11.39 -4.03
C PRO A 174 30.11 -10.61 -4.76
N GLN A 175 30.11 -9.30 -4.57
CA GLN A 175 31.08 -8.40 -5.19
C GLN A 175 32.53 -8.89 -4.98
N ALA A 176 33.33 -8.83 -6.03
CA ALA A 176 34.77 -8.98 -5.95
C ALA A 176 35.45 -7.61 -6.11
N GLY A 177 36.41 -7.27 -5.25
CA GLY A 177 37.16 -6.03 -5.35
C GLY A 177 36.27 -4.78 -5.25
N ASP A 178 36.25 -3.98 -6.31
CA ASP A 178 35.53 -2.70 -6.40
C ASP A 178 34.26 -2.76 -7.27
N GLU A 179 33.71 -3.97 -7.49
CA GLU A 179 32.42 -4.15 -8.15
C GLU A 179 31.26 -3.44 -7.40
N GLU A 180 30.29 -2.97 -8.18
CA GLU A 180 29.06 -2.34 -7.70
C GLU A 180 27.85 -3.19 -8.14
N ILE A 181 26.98 -3.58 -7.20
CA ILE A 181 25.80 -4.39 -7.52
C ILE A 181 24.51 -3.57 -7.36
N TYR A 182 23.72 -3.49 -8.42
CA TYR A 182 22.42 -2.82 -8.42
C TYR A 182 21.30 -3.84 -8.65
N ILE A 183 20.48 -4.06 -7.64
CA ILE A 183 19.30 -4.91 -7.74
C ILE A 183 18.13 -4.04 -8.21
N ALA A 184 17.50 -4.38 -9.34
CA ALA A 184 16.34 -3.65 -9.85
C ALA A 184 15.32 -4.61 -10.44
N GLY A 185 14.03 -4.41 -10.16
CA GLY A 185 13.00 -5.27 -10.71
C GLY A 185 11.58 -4.88 -10.33
N ASN A 186 10.63 -5.62 -10.90
CA ASN A 186 9.19 -5.49 -10.63
C ASN A 186 8.62 -6.87 -10.25
N PRO A 187 8.82 -7.32 -8.99
CA PRO A 187 8.39 -8.64 -8.57
C PRO A 187 6.85 -8.77 -8.50
N PRO A 188 6.30 -9.99 -8.42
CA PRO A 188 4.85 -10.21 -8.48
C PRO A 188 4.08 -9.65 -7.27
N PHE A 189 2.91 -9.08 -7.54
CA PHE A 189 2.01 -8.46 -6.57
C PHE A 189 0.82 -9.38 -6.27
N LEU A 190 0.82 -10.03 -5.10
CA LEU A 190 -0.26 -10.93 -4.70
C LEU A 190 -0.62 -10.65 -3.25
N GLY A 191 -1.75 -9.98 -3.03
CA GLY A 191 -2.31 -9.80 -1.69
C GLY A 191 -2.71 -11.14 -1.07
N LYS A 192 -2.89 -11.16 0.26
CA LYS A 192 -3.20 -12.38 1.04
C LYS A 192 -4.30 -13.28 0.41
N ALA A 193 -5.36 -12.67 -0.12
CA ALA A 193 -6.49 -13.39 -0.70
C ALA A 193 -6.20 -13.97 -2.10
N GLN A 194 -5.20 -13.45 -2.80
CA GLN A 194 -4.79 -13.88 -4.14
C GLN A 194 -3.67 -14.95 -4.09
N GLN A 195 -3.06 -15.16 -2.93
CA GLN A 195 -1.98 -16.14 -2.76
C GLN A 195 -2.52 -17.57 -2.70
N GLU A 196 -2.06 -18.38 -3.65
CA GLU A 196 -2.22 -19.84 -3.67
C GLU A 196 -1.36 -20.56 -2.61
N ALA A 197 -1.53 -21.88 -2.50
CA ALA A 197 -0.84 -22.71 -1.50
C ALA A 197 0.69 -22.65 -1.65
N HIS A 198 1.21 -22.68 -2.89
CA HIS A 198 2.66 -22.64 -3.13
C HIS A 198 3.27 -21.28 -2.74
N HIS A 199 2.62 -20.15 -3.09
CA HIS A 199 3.04 -18.81 -2.63
C HIS A 199 3.11 -18.71 -1.10
N LYS A 200 2.14 -19.29 -0.40
CA LYS A 200 2.13 -19.32 1.07
C LYS A 200 3.28 -20.17 1.62
N ALA A 201 3.55 -21.32 1.01
CA ALA A 201 4.67 -22.17 1.38
C ALA A 201 6.01 -21.46 1.15
N ASP A 202 6.15 -20.66 0.08
CA ASP A 202 7.36 -19.89 -0.21
C ASP A 202 7.65 -18.86 0.88
N LYS A 203 6.61 -18.13 1.29
CA LYS A 203 6.72 -17.20 2.42
C LYS A 203 7.00 -17.92 3.74
N GLU A 204 6.37 -19.06 3.97
CA GLU A 204 6.58 -19.83 5.21
C GLU A 204 8.04 -20.25 5.34
N ALA A 205 8.66 -20.77 4.29
CA ALA A 205 10.07 -21.13 4.33
C ALA A 205 11.01 -19.92 4.42
N LEU A 206 10.67 -18.80 3.76
CA LEU A 206 11.52 -17.60 3.79
C LEU A 206 11.54 -16.94 5.18
N PHE A 207 10.40 -16.94 5.87
CA PHE A 207 10.20 -16.20 7.12
C PHE A 207 10.06 -17.10 8.35
N GLU A 208 10.35 -18.39 8.24
CA GLU A 208 10.19 -19.37 9.33
C GLU A 208 10.86 -18.90 10.64
N SER A 209 12.09 -18.41 10.54
CA SER A 209 12.88 -17.91 11.67
C SER A 209 12.38 -16.57 12.26
N LEU A 210 11.44 -15.90 11.59
CA LEU A 210 10.94 -14.57 11.96
C LEU A 210 9.52 -14.61 12.57
N GLY A 211 8.90 -15.79 12.69
CA GLY A 211 7.59 -15.99 13.33
C GLY A 211 6.40 -15.65 12.42
N LYS A 212 5.14 -15.83 12.87
CA LYS A 212 3.94 -15.89 11.99
C LYS A 212 3.42 -14.55 11.44
N ASN A 213 4.05 -13.42 11.75
CA ASN A 213 3.51 -12.09 11.43
C ASN A 213 3.58 -11.71 9.93
N PHE A 214 4.25 -12.52 9.09
CA PHE A 214 4.38 -12.27 7.65
C PHE A 214 3.16 -12.71 6.82
N LYS A 215 2.29 -13.57 7.34
CA LYS A 215 1.21 -14.22 6.57
C LYS A 215 0.19 -13.25 5.98
N ALA A 216 0.07 -12.05 6.54
CA ALA A 216 -0.87 -11.04 6.08
C ALA A 216 -0.37 -10.18 4.92
N PHE A 217 0.95 -10.15 4.67
CA PHE A 217 1.54 -9.24 3.69
C PHE A 217 1.45 -9.75 2.25
N ASP A 218 1.61 -8.82 1.32
CA ASP A 218 1.78 -9.10 -0.10
C ASP A 218 2.99 -10.05 -0.33
N TYR A 219 2.98 -10.75 -1.44
CA TYR A 219 4.03 -11.68 -1.85
C TYR A 219 5.35 -10.95 -2.18
N VAL A 220 5.27 -9.73 -2.72
CA VAL A 220 6.44 -8.87 -3.04
C VAL A 220 7.36 -8.60 -1.84
N VAL A 221 6.85 -8.69 -0.61
CA VAL A 221 7.65 -8.52 0.62
C VAL A 221 8.82 -9.52 0.70
N GLY A 222 8.67 -10.71 0.11
CA GLY A 222 9.75 -11.68 0.03
C GLY A 222 11.00 -11.14 -0.68
N TRP A 223 10.79 -10.39 -1.76
CA TRP A 223 11.89 -9.78 -2.53
C TRP A 223 12.55 -8.63 -1.77
N TYR A 224 11.79 -7.78 -1.07
CA TYR A 224 12.39 -6.76 -0.21
C TYR A 224 13.26 -7.37 0.89
N TYR A 225 12.79 -8.46 1.51
CA TYR A 225 13.57 -9.15 2.52
C TYR A 225 14.87 -9.72 1.94
N LYS A 226 14.79 -10.46 0.83
CA LYS A 226 15.98 -11.04 0.19
C LYS A 226 16.95 -9.98 -0.35
N ALA A 227 16.44 -8.92 -0.96
CA ALA A 227 17.26 -7.79 -1.42
C ALA A 227 17.97 -7.11 -0.25
N ALA A 228 17.27 -6.86 0.86
CA ALA A 228 17.89 -6.31 2.05
C ALA A 228 19.00 -7.22 2.60
N ARG A 229 18.76 -8.53 2.72
CA ARG A 229 19.80 -9.48 3.16
C ARG A 229 20.99 -9.52 2.19
N PHE A 230 20.74 -9.42 0.88
CA PHE A 230 21.79 -9.45 -0.13
C PHE A 230 22.67 -8.20 -0.12
N ILE A 231 22.10 -7.00 0.05
CA ILE A 231 22.87 -5.75 -0.05
C ILE A 231 23.55 -5.35 1.26
N GLU A 232 23.12 -5.89 2.40
CA GLU A 232 23.64 -5.53 3.72
C GLU A 232 25.16 -5.72 3.81
N ASN A 233 25.86 -4.66 4.20
CA ASN A 233 27.32 -4.58 4.29
C ASN A 233 28.08 -4.80 2.96
N ARG A 234 27.44 -4.55 1.82
CA ARG A 234 28.05 -4.62 0.48
C ARG A 234 27.97 -3.27 -0.24
N ASN A 235 28.82 -3.08 -1.25
CA ASN A 235 28.73 -1.98 -2.21
C ASN A 235 27.60 -2.27 -3.21
N ALA A 236 26.39 -2.36 -2.65
CA ALA A 236 25.20 -2.73 -3.37
C ALA A 236 24.01 -1.89 -2.92
N LYS A 237 23.11 -1.62 -3.87
CA LYS A 237 21.82 -0.97 -3.64
C LYS A 237 20.72 -1.78 -4.31
N ALA A 238 19.49 -1.64 -3.84
CA ALA A 238 18.34 -2.30 -4.44
C ALA A 238 17.20 -1.30 -4.66
N ALA A 239 16.45 -1.40 -5.74
CA ALA A 239 15.19 -0.69 -5.88
C ALA A 239 14.14 -1.56 -6.55
N LEU A 240 12.99 -1.69 -5.91
CA LEU A 240 11.91 -2.56 -6.38
C LEU A 240 10.63 -1.76 -6.57
N VAL A 241 9.91 -2.08 -7.65
CA VAL A 241 8.51 -1.69 -7.81
C VAL A 241 7.65 -2.60 -6.93
N SER A 242 6.66 -2.05 -6.25
CA SER A 242 5.73 -2.82 -5.41
C SER A 242 4.34 -2.19 -5.34
N THR A 243 3.35 -2.96 -4.87
CA THR A 243 2.05 -2.39 -4.51
C THR A 243 2.23 -1.35 -3.42
N ASN A 244 1.47 -0.26 -3.46
CA ASN A 244 1.54 0.79 -2.44
C ASN A 244 1.19 0.31 -1.02
N SER A 245 0.64 -0.90 -0.88
CA SER A 245 0.34 -1.53 0.42
C SER A 245 1.58 -1.77 1.28
N VAL A 246 2.78 -1.87 0.70
CA VAL A 246 4.03 -1.99 1.49
C VAL A 246 4.35 -0.73 2.30
N ALA A 247 3.78 0.41 1.92
CA ALA A 247 3.94 1.69 2.59
C ALA A 247 2.71 2.06 3.44
N GLN A 248 1.88 1.09 3.81
CA GLN A 248 0.60 1.31 4.49
C GLN A 248 0.34 0.28 5.59
N GLY A 249 -0.46 0.66 6.58
CA GLY A 249 -0.97 -0.25 7.61
C GLY A 249 0.10 -1.07 8.32
N ASP A 250 -0.17 -2.36 8.52
CA ASP A 250 0.70 -3.27 9.31
C ASP A 250 2.08 -3.52 8.68
N ALA A 251 2.27 -3.18 7.40
CA ALA A 251 3.58 -3.30 6.76
C ALA A 251 4.60 -2.39 7.46
N ILE A 252 4.17 -1.26 8.02
CA ILE A 252 5.08 -0.29 8.64
C ILE A 252 5.73 -0.81 9.90
N SER A 253 4.97 -1.44 10.79
CA SER A 253 5.49 -1.94 12.06
C SER A 253 6.13 -3.33 11.97
N THR A 254 6.17 -3.92 10.77
CA THR A 254 6.57 -5.33 10.59
C THR A 254 7.56 -5.52 9.45
N VAL A 255 7.22 -5.11 8.22
CA VAL A 255 8.04 -5.33 7.03
C VAL A 255 9.30 -4.48 7.07
N TRP A 256 9.19 -3.17 7.26
CA TRP A 256 10.35 -2.29 7.23
C TRP A 256 11.34 -2.53 8.38
N PRO A 257 10.92 -2.78 9.64
CA PRO A 257 11.84 -3.17 10.70
C PRO A 257 12.60 -4.46 10.37
N MET A 258 11.91 -5.45 9.78
CA MET A 258 12.49 -6.73 9.36
C MET A 258 13.47 -6.57 8.18
N CYS A 259 13.13 -5.76 7.18
CA CYS A 259 13.99 -5.54 6.02
C CYS A 259 15.20 -4.66 6.38
N LEU A 260 14.96 -3.49 6.98
CA LEU A 260 15.99 -2.47 7.17
C LEU A 260 16.96 -2.78 8.31
N GLY A 261 16.46 -3.39 9.39
CA GLY A 261 17.26 -3.65 10.59
C GLY A 261 17.97 -2.39 11.09
N LYS A 262 19.24 -2.54 11.49
CA LYS A 262 20.09 -1.43 11.94
C LYS A 262 21.01 -0.87 10.85
N ASN A 263 21.27 -1.61 9.78
CA ASN A 263 22.35 -1.28 8.84
C ASN A 263 21.86 -0.68 7.53
N LEU A 264 20.58 -0.86 7.19
CA LEU A 264 20.00 -0.34 5.95
C LEU A 264 19.06 0.83 6.22
N GLU A 265 18.80 1.59 5.16
CA GLU A 265 17.82 2.67 5.11
C GLU A 265 17.19 2.77 3.71
N ILE A 266 16.09 3.51 3.62
CA ILE A 266 15.50 3.88 2.33
C ILE A 266 16.33 5.03 1.72
N ASP A 267 16.87 4.79 0.53
CA ASP A 267 17.70 5.74 -0.24
C ASP A 267 16.82 6.78 -0.93
N PHE A 268 15.86 6.27 -1.70
CA PHE A 268 14.91 7.06 -2.44
C PHE A 268 13.56 6.35 -2.50
N ALA A 269 12.50 7.10 -2.79
CA ALA A 269 11.20 6.50 -3.02
C ALA A 269 10.35 7.32 -3.99
N HIS A 270 9.64 6.63 -4.90
CA HIS A 270 8.48 7.20 -5.58
C HIS A 270 7.23 6.87 -4.78
N ARG A 271 6.53 7.92 -4.33
CA ARG A 271 5.23 7.80 -3.67
C ARG A 271 4.20 7.27 -4.65
N THR A 272 3.01 6.97 -4.13
CA THR A 272 1.98 6.24 -4.88
C THR A 272 1.67 6.86 -6.24
N PHE A 273 1.81 6.08 -7.31
CA PHE A 273 1.41 6.46 -8.66
C PHE A 273 0.61 5.35 -9.35
N LYS A 274 -0.19 5.73 -10.36
CA LYS A 274 -0.94 4.77 -11.18
C LYS A 274 0.01 4.06 -12.12
N TRP A 275 0.09 2.73 -12.03
CA TRP A 275 0.81 1.93 -13.00
C TRP A 275 -0.03 1.78 -14.27
N ARG A 276 0.44 2.37 -15.37
CA ARG A 276 -0.12 2.18 -16.71
C ARG A 276 0.87 1.38 -17.54
N ASN A 277 0.45 0.24 -18.08
CA ASN A 277 1.19 -0.44 -19.14
C ASN A 277 0.52 -0.12 -20.49
N ASN A 278 1.27 -0.21 -21.58
CA ASN A 278 0.74 -0.02 -22.93
C ASN A 278 -0.06 -1.25 -23.43
N ALA A 279 -0.59 -2.09 -22.52
CA ALA A 279 -1.32 -3.30 -22.87
C ALA A 279 -2.84 -3.08 -22.75
N SER A 280 -3.60 -3.80 -23.57
CA SER A 280 -5.05 -3.61 -23.79
C SER A 280 -5.95 -3.80 -22.56
N ALA A 281 -5.45 -4.36 -21.46
CA ALA A 281 -6.18 -4.53 -20.20
C ALA A 281 -5.49 -3.73 -19.08
N ASN A 282 -5.82 -2.44 -19.02
CA ASN A 282 -5.35 -1.47 -18.02
C ASN A 282 -5.87 -1.79 -16.60
N ALA A 283 -5.37 -2.85 -15.97
CA ALA A 283 -5.55 -3.04 -14.54
C ALA A 283 -4.77 -1.94 -13.81
N ALA A 284 -5.46 -0.87 -13.41
CA ALA A 284 -4.87 0.23 -12.65
C ALA A 284 -4.50 -0.24 -11.23
N VAL A 285 -3.27 -0.72 -11.07
CA VAL A 285 -2.64 -0.98 -9.78
C VAL A 285 -1.91 0.28 -9.33
N MET A 286 -2.02 0.59 -8.04
CA MET A 286 -1.29 1.69 -7.42
C MET A 286 0.05 1.17 -6.92
N CYS A 287 1.13 1.72 -7.46
CA CYS A 287 2.49 1.26 -7.18
C CYS A 287 3.30 2.32 -6.43
N VAL A 288 4.36 1.86 -5.79
CA VAL A 288 5.48 2.67 -5.28
C VAL A 288 6.78 2.11 -5.84
N VAL A 289 7.84 2.92 -5.80
CA VAL A 289 9.22 2.43 -5.98
C VAL A 289 9.95 2.74 -4.68
N VAL A 290 10.67 1.76 -4.13
CA VAL A 290 11.46 1.95 -2.91
C VAL A 290 12.87 1.48 -3.16
N GLY A 291 13.82 2.42 -3.06
CA GLY A 291 15.26 2.20 -3.10
C GLY A 291 15.82 1.97 -1.70
N LEU A 292 16.65 0.96 -1.55
CA LEU A 292 17.33 0.54 -0.32
C LEU A 292 18.84 0.67 -0.50
N ARG A 293 19.50 1.14 0.55
CA ARG A 293 20.96 1.20 0.63
C ARG A 293 21.46 0.90 2.04
N ASN A 294 22.75 0.62 2.15
CA ASN A 294 23.46 0.71 3.43
C ASN A 294 23.42 2.14 3.96
N ARG A 295 23.31 2.30 5.28
CA ARG A 295 23.24 3.61 5.93
C ARG A 295 24.37 4.52 5.47
N SER A 296 23.99 5.72 5.07
CA SER A 296 24.90 6.74 4.56
C SER A 296 24.46 8.13 5.01
N SER A 297 25.42 9.06 5.11
CA SER A 297 25.16 10.48 5.32
C SER A 297 24.72 11.21 4.04
N ALA A 298 24.75 10.53 2.88
CA ALA A 298 24.28 11.09 1.63
C ALA A 298 22.80 11.49 1.71
N ALA A 299 22.42 12.53 0.97
CA ALA A 299 21.02 12.95 0.88
C ALA A 299 20.12 11.83 0.33
N LYS A 300 18.83 11.86 0.70
CA LYS A 300 17.80 10.95 0.19
C LYS A 300 16.90 11.69 -0.78
N ARG A 301 16.25 10.97 -1.71
CA ARG A 301 15.41 11.57 -2.77
C ARG A 301 13.98 11.05 -2.67
N LEU A 302 13.01 11.93 -2.47
CA LEU A 302 11.60 11.57 -2.40
C LEU A 302 10.86 12.17 -3.60
N PHE A 303 10.17 11.32 -4.35
CA PHE A 303 9.42 11.72 -5.54
C PHE A 303 7.92 11.63 -5.28
N ASP A 304 7.20 12.72 -5.51
CA ASP A 304 5.74 12.80 -5.42
C ASP A 304 5.17 13.33 -6.75
N GLY A 305 4.67 12.39 -7.57
CA GLY A 305 4.39 12.69 -8.97
C GLY A 305 5.67 13.03 -9.73
N GLU A 306 5.70 14.22 -10.34
CA GLU A 306 6.86 14.76 -11.08
C GLU A 306 7.77 15.62 -10.19
N HIS A 307 7.41 15.82 -8.91
CA HIS A 307 8.19 16.63 -7.99
C HIS A 307 9.22 15.77 -7.25
N GLU A 308 10.48 16.16 -7.34
CA GLU A 308 11.57 15.62 -6.54
C GLU A 308 11.88 16.54 -5.36
N VAL A 309 12.00 15.97 -4.16
CA VAL A 309 12.38 16.70 -2.94
C VAL A 309 13.52 15.97 -2.24
N THR A 310 14.53 16.72 -1.83
CA THR A 310 15.59 16.20 -0.94
C THR A 310 15.01 15.92 0.45
N ALA A 311 15.21 14.70 0.94
CA ALA A 311 14.72 14.25 2.23
C ALA A 311 15.87 14.00 3.22
N SER A 312 15.66 14.37 4.48
CA SER A 312 16.58 14.04 5.58
C SER A 312 16.46 12.57 6.00
N ASN A 313 15.24 12.03 5.94
CA ASN A 313 14.92 10.63 6.19
C ASN A 313 13.75 10.23 5.30
N ILE A 314 13.64 8.96 4.93
CA ILE A 314 12.43 8.42 4.31
C ILE A 314 11.99 7.26 5.19
N ASN A 315 10.83 7.41 5.86
CA ASN A 315 10.31 6.36 6.74
C ASN A 315 9.49 5.32 5.97
N GLY A 316 8.98 4.30 6.68
CA GLY A 316 8.19 3.23 6.06
C GLY A 316 6.91 3.70 5.35
N TYR A 317 6.35 4.85 5.71
CA TYR A 317 5.21 5.48 5.02
C TYR A 317 5.63 6.25 3.74
N LEU A 318 6.93 6.24 3.41
CA LEU A 318 7.54 7.02 2.35
C LEU A 318 7.35 8.53 2.54
N LEU A 319 7.53 8.98 3.79
CA LEU A 319 7.45 10.39 4.18
C LEU A 319 8.82 10.92 4.63
N ASN A 320 9.07 12.20 4.38
CA ASN A 320 10.25 12.91 4.92
C ASN A 320 10.08 13.23 6.41
N MET A 321 10.10 12.19 7.25
CA MET A 321 9.86 12.26 8.69
C MET A 321 10.67 11.20 9.42
N ALA A 322 10.76 11.27 10.74
CA ALA A 322 11.39 10.24 11.55
C ALA A 322 10.75 8.84 11.35
N ASN A 323 11.53 7.80 11.62
CA ASN A 323 11.04 6.41 11.61
C ASN A 323 10.09 6.21 12.79
N ILE A 324 8.79 6.21 12.49
CA ILE A 324 7.72 6.04 13.46
C ILE A 324 6.84 4.88 13.00
N GLU A 325 6.64 3.94 13.91
CA GLU A 325 5.89 2.71 13.66
C GLU A 325 4.58 2.77 14.44
N VAL A 326 3.48 3.07 13.76
CA VAL A 326 2.15 2.96 14.37
C VAL A 326 1.77 1.49 14.41
N ARG A 327 1.50 0.98 15.62
CA ARG A 327 1.16 -0.43 15.88
C ARG A 327 -0.32 -0.53 16.22
N ARG A 328 -0.94 -1.65 15.83
CA ARG A 328 -2.33 -1.95 16.22
C ARG A 328 -2.48 -1.90 17.72
N SER A 329 -3.58 -1.29 18.17
CA SER A 329 -4.04 -1.35 19.55
C SER A 329 -5.48 -1.83 19.59
N SER A 330 -5.79 -2.71 20.56
CA SER A 330 -7.16 -3.17 20.82
C SER A 330 -7.99 -2.17 21.63
N TYR A 331 -7.36 -1.14 22.19
CA TYR A 331 -7.99 -0.08 22.98
C TYR A 331 -7.40 1.29 22.62
N SER A 332 -8.09 2.37 22.94
CA SER A 332 -7.56 3.72 22.68
C SER A 332 -6.34 4.04 23.55
N LEU A 333 -5.23 4.41 22.91
CA LEU A 333 -4.02 4.89 23.57
C LEU A 333 -4.19 6.29 24.18
N PHE A 334 -5.24 7.01 23.76
CA PHE A 334 -5.50 8.41 24.11
C PHE A 334 -6.85 8.62 24.83
N GLY A 335 -7.49 7.55 25.30
CA GLY A 335 -8.72 7.63 26.09
C GLY A 335 -9.96 8.02 25.28
N LEU A 336 -9.96 7.74 23.98
CA LEU A 336 -11.16 7.83 23.15
C LEU A 336 -12.11 6.66 23.46
N PRO A 337 -13.43 6.83 23.28
CA PRO A 337 -14.42 5.76 23.43
C PRO A 337 -14.12 4.54 22.56
N ASP A 338 -14.60 3.38 23.00
CA ASP A 338 -14.38 2.13 22.28
C ASP A 338 -15.16 2.10 20.95
N MET A 339 -14.49 1.68 19.88
CA MET A 339 -15.04 1.64 18.54
C MET A 339 -15.09 0.21 18.05
N GLN A 340 -16.30 -0.24 17.73
CA GLN A 340 -16.58 -1.61 17.35
C GLN A 340 -16.60 -1.78 15.83
N PHE A 341 -16.25 -2.98 15.39
CA PHE A 341 -16.55 -3.42 14.03
C PHE A 341 -18.05 -3.66 13.91
N GLY A 342 -18.68 -3.20 12.83
CA GLY A 342 -20.12 -3.37 12.66
C GLY A 342 -20.52 -4.84 12.45
N ASN A 343 -21.84 -5.09 12.43
CA ASN A 343 -22.39 -6.44 12.48
C ASN A 343 -22.28 -7.15 11.12
N MET A 344 -21.61 -8.31 11.07
CA MET A 344 -21.50 -9.12 9.85
C MET A 344 -22.69 -10.09 9.76
N PRO A 345 -23.55 -9.99 8.72
CA PRO A 345 -24.77 -10.79 8.63
C PRO A 345 -24.52 -12.31 8.61
N TYR A 346 -23.57 -12.74 7.77
CA TYR A 346 -23.29 -14.17 7.54
C TYR A 346 -24.56 -15.00 7.23
N ASP A 347 -25.55 -14.38 6.61
CA ASP A 347 -26.95 -14.81 6.57
C ASP A 347 -27.35 -15.47 5.24
N ALA A 348 -26.42 -15.54 4.30
CA ALA A 348 -26.67 -15.95 2.91
C ALA A 348 -27.80 -15.14 2.23
N GLY A 349 -28.02 -13.89 2.67
CA GLY A 349 -29.01 -12.98 2.10
C GLY A 349 -30.46 -13.15 2.59
N ASN A 350 -30.69 -13.92 3.66
CA ASN A 350 -32.04 -14.24 4.12
C ASN A 350 -32.56 -13.32 5.23
N LEU A 351 -31.65 -12.75 6.04
CA LEU A 351 -32.01 -11.87 7.16
C LEU A 351 -31.95 -10.39 6.77
N LEU A 352 -31.28 -10.07 5.66
CA LEU A 352 -31.33 -8.76 5.04
C LEU A 352 -32.53 -8.63 4.08
N MET A 353 -33.07 -7.42 3.98
CA MET A 353 -34.19 -7.09 3.11
C MET A 353 -33.99 -5.72 2.48
N ASP A 354 -34.45 -5.56 1.24
CA ASP A 354 -34.70 -4.24 0.67
C ASP A 354 -36.04 -3.69 1.17
N ARG A 355 -36.39 -2.49 0.73
CA ARG A 355 -37.65 -1.85 1.13
C ARG A 355 -38.87 -2.68 0.73
N PHE A 356 -38.91 -3.18 -0.50
CA PHE A 356 -40.06 -3.93 -1.02
C PHE A 356 -40.29 -5.23 -0.24
N SER A 357 -39.24 -6.01 -0.01
CA SER A 357 -39.31 -7.27 0.75
C SER A 357 -39.73 -7.03 2.21
N ARG A 358 -39.33 -5.89 2.79
CA ARG A 358 -39.73 -5.48 4.13
C ARG A 358 -41.21 -5.11 4.16
N ASP A 359 -41.68 -4.31 3.21
CA ASP A 359 -43.07 -3.88 3.13
C ASP A 359 -43.99 -5.11 2.93
N GLU A 360 -43.64 -6.04 2.04
CA GLU A 360 -44.37 -7.29 1.83
C GLU A 360 -44.46 -8.15 3.12
N LEU A 361 -43.37 -8.26 3.88
CA LEU A 361 -43.35 -9.01 5.13
C LEU A 361 -44.31 -8.40 6.17
N ILE A 362 -44.29 -7.07 6.32
CA ILE A 362 -45.09 -6.35 7.32
C ILE A 362 -46.56 -6.28 6.90
N ASP A 363 -46.86 -6.11 5.62
CA ASP A 363 -48.23 -6.11 5.11
C ASP A 363 -48.92 -7.46 5.34
N LYS A 364 -48.16 -8.55 5.21
CA LYS A 364 -48.66 -9.92 5.47
C LYS A 364 -48.69 -10.27 6.95
N TYR A 365 -47.71 -9.81 7.72
CA TYR A 365 -47.56 -10.08 9.15
C TYR A 365 -47.20 -8.79 9.90
N PRO A 366 -48.19 -7.96 10.29
CA PRO A 366 -47.95 -6.66 10.92
C PRO A 366 -47.06 -6.72 12.18
N GLU A 367 -47.19 -7.79 12.96
CA GLU A 367 -46.38 -8.07 14.15
C GLU A 367 -44.88 -8.28 13.85
N ALA A 368 -44.51 -8.58 12.60
CA ALA A 368 -43.10 -8.67 12.19
C ALA A 368 -42.36 -7.34 12.36
N GLY A 369 -43.10 -6.21 12.35
CA GLY A 369 -42.52 -4.87 12.46
C GLY A 369 -41.66 -4.67 13.72
N SER A 370 -41.96 -5.33 14.84
CA SER A 370 -41.14 -5.22 16.06
C SER A 370 -39.76 -5.87 15.94
N PHE A 371 -39.55 -6.73 14.94
CA PHE A 371 -38.29 -7.43 14.68
C PHE A 371 -37.50 -6.82 13.52
N VAL A 372 -38.07 -5.82 12.83
CA VAL A 372 -37.43 -5.18 11.69
C VAL A 372 -36.70 -3.93 12.14
N ARG A 373 -35.42 -3.82 11.80
CA ARG A 373 -34.60 -2.62 12.00
C ARG A 373 -34.00 -2.12 10.70
N ARG A 374 -33.64 -0.83 10.66
CA ARG A 374 -32.85 -0.28 9.55
C ARG A 374 -31.45 -0.85 9.63
N PHE A 375 -30.85 -1.18 8.48
CA PHE A 375 -29.51 -1.74 8.40
C PHE A 375 -28.63 -0.89 7.51
N MET A 376 -27.61 -0.24 8.09
CA MET A 376 -26.78 0.71 7.37
C MET A 376 -25.33 0.24 7.28
N GLY A 377 -24.84 0.05 6.05
CA GLY A 377 -23.42 -0.06 5.72
C GLY A 377 -22.91 1.17 4.99
N SER A 378 -21.76 1.06 4.32
CA SER A 378 -21.12 2.19 3.66
C SER A 378 -22.01 2.83 2.59
N GLN A 379 -22.78 2.03 1.85
CA GLN A 379 -23.61 2.54 0.76
C GLN A 379 -24.85 3.25 1.29
N GLU A 380 -25.45 2.73 2.35
CA GLU A 380 -26.60 3.34 3.01
C GLU A 380 -26.21 4.68 3.66
N VAL A 381 -25.06 4.74 4.33
CA VAL A 381 -24.51 6.01 4.86
C VAL A 381 -24.19 7.00 3.74
N VAL A 382 -23.48 6.57 2.69
CA VAL A 382 -22.93 7.50 1.70
C VAL A 382 -23.96 7.91 0.64
N LYS A 383 -24.80 6.98 0.18
CA LYS A 383 -25.74 7.19 -0.93
C LYS A 383 -27.20 7.25 -0.49
N GLY A 384 -27.50 7.14 0.80
CA GLY A 384 -28.89 7.18 1.29
C GLY A 384 -29.75 6.01 0.81
N ILE A 385 -29.14 4.85 0.50
CA ILE A 385 -29.89 3.64 0.15
C ILE A 385 -30.61 3.12 1.40
N GLU A 386 -31.83 2.61 1.22
CA GLU A 386 -32.59 1.96 2.29
C GLU A 386 -32.35 0.45 2.28
N ARG A 387 -32.03 -0.09 3.46
CA ARG A 387 -31.92 -1.52 3.70
C ARG A 387 -32.39 -1.82 5.12
N TYR A 388 -32.94 -3.01 5.31
CA TYR A 388 -33.53 -3.47 6.55
C TYR A 388 -32.97 -4.85 6.92
N CYS A 389 -33.08 -5.21 8.20
CA CYS A 389 -32.74 -6.53 8.68
C CYS A 389 -33.76 -7.03 9.70
N LEU A 390 -33.87 -8.35 9.82
CA LEU A 390 -34.42 -8.97 11.02
C LEU A 390 -33.38 -8.89 12.14
N TRP A 391 -33.78 -8.32 13.28
CA TRP A 391 -32.95 -8.19 14.47
C TRP A 391 -33.69 -8.81 15.65
N ILE A 392 -33.26 -10.00 16.05
CA ILE A 392 -33.97 -10.86 17.00
C ILE A 392 -32.99 -11.28 18.10
N ASP A 393 -33.28 -10.89 19.34
CA ASP A 393 -32.54 -11.36 20.51
C ASP A 393 -33.02 -12.77 20.91
N ASP A 394 -32.18 -13.52 21.64
CA ASP A 394 -32.52 -14.89 22.07
C ASP A 394 -33.82 -14.95 22.88
N SER A 395 -34.07 -13.92 23.71
CA SER A 395 -35.30 -13.81 24.51
C SER A 395 -36.57 -13.63 23.68
N GLN A 396 -36.44 -13.23 22.42
CA GLN A 396 -37.57 -12.96 21.53
C GLN A 396 -37.74 -14.03 20.44
N LEU A 397 -36.85 -15.02 20.37
CA LEU A 397 -36.84 -16.03 19.31
C LEU A 397 -38.14 -16.82 19.24
N ASP A 398 -38.67 -17.26 20.38
CA ASP A 398 -39.92 -18.04 20.42
C ASP A 398 -41.09 -17.23 19.84
N ALA A 399 -41.20 -15.95 20.20
CA ALA A 399 -42.21 -15.07 19.65
C ALA A 399 -42.01 -14.82 18.15
N ALA A 400 -40.76 -14.66 17.71
CA ALA A 400 -40.43 -14.45 16.29
C ALA A 400 -40.75 -15.68 15.42
N MET A 401 -40.55 -16.89 15.96
CA MET A 401 -40.83 -18.16 15.26
C MET A 401 -42.34 -18.42 15.07
N LEU A 402 -43.21 -17.74 15.82
CA LEU A 402 -44.67 -17.80 15.58
C LEU A 402 -45.09 -17.07 14.30
N ILE A 403 -44.24 -16.21 13.75
CA ILE A 403 -44.50 -15.44 12.53
C ILE A 403 -43.98 -16.25 11.34
N PRO A 404 -44.83 -16.80 10.47
CA PRO A 404 -44.39 -17.75 9.44
C PRO A 404 -43.33 -17.18 8.49
N GLY A 405 -43.43 -15.90 8.12
CA GLY A 405 -42.45 -15.24 7.25
C GLY A 405 -41.07 -15.05 7.89
N ILE A 406 -41.01 -14.90 9.22
CA ILE A 406 -39.74 -14.82 9.96
C ILE A 406 -39.16 -16.22 10.16
N ALA A 407 -39.99 -17.20 10.57
CA ALA A 407 -39.57 -18.58 10.75
C ALA A 407 -38.95 -19.18 9.48
N GLU A 408 -39.53 -18.91 8.32
CA GLU A 408 -38.99 -19.34 7.02
C GLU A 408 -37.61 -18.75 6.74
N LYS A 409 -37.41 -17.45 6.99
CA LYS A 409 -36.11 -16.77 6.81
C LYS A 409 -35.05 -17.33 7.76
N ILE A 410 -35.40 -17.59 9.01
CA ILE A 410 -34.52 -18.20 10.02
C ILE A 410 -34.11 -19.60 9.57
N GLU A 411 -35.07 -20.45 9.17
CA GLU A 411 -34.78 -21.83 8.76
C GLU A 411 -33.93 -21.88 7.49
N THR A 412 -34.21 -21.00 6.52
CA THR A 412 -33.40 -20.89 5.30
C THR A 412 -31.97 -20.47 5.63
N THR A 413 -31.80 -19.54 6.57
CA THR A 413 -30.48 -19.13 7.08
C THR A 413 -29.74 -20.31 7.72
N ARG A 414 -30.44 -21.09 8.57
CA ARG A 414 -29.89 -22.28 9.24
C ARG A 414 -29.35 -23.28 8.21
N ILE A 415 -30.18 -23.65 7.23
CA ILE A 415 -29.82 -24.59 6.16
C ILE A 415 -28.62 -24.09 5.36
N ALA A 416 -28.61 -22.80 4.99
CA ALA A 416 -27.51 -22.21 4.25
C ALA A 416 -26.19 -22.27 5.04
N ARG A 417 -26.22 -21.92 6.33
CA ARG A 417 -25.06 -21.94 7.23
C ARG A 417 -24.53 -23.35 7.48
N THR A 418 -25.38 -24.36 7.64
CA THR A 418 -24.96 -25.77 7.79
C THR A 418 -24.17 -26.28 6.57
N LYS A 419 -24.50 -25.78 5.37
CA LYS A 419 -23.84 -26.14 4.11
C LYS A 419 -22.53 -25.38 3.85
N MET A 420 -22.17 -24.39 4.66
CA MET A 420 -20.94 -23.61 4.47
C MET A 420 -19.68 -24.46 4.71
N LYS A 421 -18.60 -24.13 3.99
CA LYS A 421 -17.32 -24.86 4.09
C LYS A 421 -16.53 -24.49 5.35
N ASP A 422 -16.66 -23.24 5.81
CA ASP A 422 -15.89 -22.75 6.94
C ASP A 422 -16.56 -23.07 8.29
N LYS A 423 -15.73 -23.23 9.32
CA LYS A 423 -16.17 -23.59 10.67
C LYS A 423 -17.06 -22.53 11.30
N ALA A 424 -16.83 -21.24 11.02
CA ALA A 424 -17.59 -20.16 11.64
C ALA A 424 -19.05 -20.16 11.17
N GLY A 425 -19.29 -20.36 9.87
CA GLY A 425 -20.62 -20.53 9.32
C GLY A 425 -21.41 -21.66 9.95
N LYS A 426 -20.77 -22.83 10.12
CA LYS A 426 -21.41 -23.99 10.75
C LYS A 426 -21.82 -23.74 12.20
N ILE A 427 -20.98 -23.06 12.99
CA ILE A 427 -21.30 -22.68 14.37
C ILE A 427 -22.48 -21.69 14.39
N LEU A 428 -22.49 -20.72 13.46
CA LEU A 428 -23.59 -19.76 13.36
C LEU A 428 -24.93 -20.40 12.94
N ALA A 429 -24.94 -21.64 12.47
CA ALA A 429 -26.18 -22.38 12.21
C ALA A 429 -26.93 -22.74 13.52
N GLU A 430 -26.27 -22.72 14.68
CA GLU A 430 -26.90 -22.94 15.99
C GLU A 430 -27.69 -21.72 16.48
N ARG A 431 -27.42 -20.54 15.91
CA ARG A 431 -28.13 -19.28 16.17
C ARG A 431 -28.55 -18.59 14.86
N PRO A 432 -29.44 -19.21 14.08
CA PRO A 432 -29.75 -18.78 12.72
C PRO A 432 -30.54 -17.47 12.63
N HIS A 433 -31.14 -17.01 13.74
CA HIS A 433 -31.86 -15.75 13.87
C HIS A 433 -30.96 -14.53 14.06
N GLN A 434 -29.67 -14.73 14.36
CA GLN A 434 -28.71 -13.66 14.65
C GLN A 434 -27.64 -13.52 13.57
N PHE A 435 -27.06 -12.32 13.54
CA PHE A 435 -25.84 -12.04 12.81
C PHE A 435 -24.63 -12.63 13.56
N ARG A 436 -23.45 -12.60 12.94
CA ARG A 436 -22.24 -13.12 13.57
C ARG A 436 -21.88 -12.30 14.81
N GLU A 437 -21.82 -10.98 14.63
CA GLU A 437 -21.80 -10.00 15.70
C GLU A 437 -23.23 -9.50 15.92
N HIS A 438 -23.59 -9.25 17.17
CA HIS A 438 -24.96 -8.89 17.57
C HIS A 438 -24.95 -7.68 18.51
N TYR A 439 -24.45 -6.55 18.01
CA TYR A 439 -24.36 -5.27 18.72
C TYR A 439 -25.41 -4.29 18.19
N ALA A 440 -26.14 -3.65 19.10
CA ALA A 440 -27.07 -2.58 18.80
C ALA A 440 -26.85 -1.41 19.78
N PRO A 441 -27.05 -0.15 19.33
CA PRO A 441 -27.06 1.00 20.23
C PRO A 441 -28.29 0.98 21.16
N GLU A 442 -28.12 1.46 22.39
CA GLU A 442 -29.24 1.72 23.30
C GLU A 442 -29.98 3.00 22.91
N ASN A 443 -29.23 4.06 22.56
CA ASN A 443 -29.77 5.37 22.23
C ASN A 443 -29.35 5.82 20.82
N SER A 444 -28.05 5.75 20.52
CA SER A 444 -27.51 6.23 19.25
C SER A 444 -26.19 5.56 18.86
N ALA A 445 -25.84 5.63 17.59
CA ALA A 445 -24.53 5.20 17.09
C ALA A 445 -23.94 6.22 16.13
N ILE A 446 -22.61 6.38 16.17
CA ILE A 446 -21.86 7.09 15.13
C ILE A 446 -21.28 6.07 14.17
N LEU A 447 -21.68 6.12 12.90
CA LEU A 447 -21.25 5.20 11.86
C LEU A 447 -20.14 5.80 11.00
N VAL A 448 -19.07 5.04 10.79
CA VAL A 448 -17.93 5.42 9.95
C VAL A 448 -17.70 4.34 8.89
N PRO A 449 -17.96 4.62 7.60
CA PRO A 449 -17.69 3.68 6.51
C PRO A 449 -16.26 3.17 6.48
N SER A 450 -16.12 1.85 6.35
CA SER A 450 -14.83 1.16 6.32
C SER A 450 -14.01 1.44 5.06
N VAL A 451 -14.67 1.81 3.97
CA VAL A 451 -14.04 2.21 2.70
C VAL A 451 -14.70 3.48 2.21
N THR A 452 -13.90 4.51 1.92
CA THR A 452 -14.37 5.79 1.37
C THR A 452 -13.41 6.32 0.32
N SER A 453 -13.95 7.05 -0.66
CA SER A 453 -13.16 7.65 -1.72
C SER A 453 -12.12 8.62 -1.17
N GLU A 454 -10.91 8.55 -1.71
CA GLU A 454 -9.83 9.49 -1.36
C GLU A 454 -10.10 10.93 -1.79
N ARG A 455 -11.05 11.16 -2.73
CA ARG A 455 -11.42 12.49 -3.21
C ARG A 455 -12.18 13.30 -2.17
N ARG A 456 -12.82 12.65 -1.19
CA ARG A 456 -13.65 13.37 -0.21
C ARG A 456 -12.75 14.17 0.73
N PRO A 457 -13.04 15.47 0.95
CA PRO A 457 -12.23 16.30 1.84
C PRO A 457 -12.34 15.87 3.32
N TYR A 458 -13.43 15.19 3.68
CA TYR A 458 -13.71 14.67 5.02
C TYR A 458 -14.25 13.24 4.96
N LEU A 459 -14.10 12.49 6.06
CA LEU A 459 -14.68 11.16 6.15
C LEU A 459 -16.21 11.25 6.18
N PRO A 460 -16.92 10.38 5.45
CA PRO A 460 -18.35 10.22 5.66
C PRO A 460 -18.54 9.68 7.07
N VAL A 461 -19.35 10.37 7.87
CA VAL A 461 -19.69 9.96 9.24
C VAL A 461 -21.15 10.32 9.46
N GLU A 462 -21.92 9.43 10.09
CA GLU A 462 -23.33 9.66 10.33
C GLU A 462 -23.70 9.38 11.78
N LEU A 463 -24.60 10.18 12.34
CA LEU A 463 -25.20 9.93 13.66
C LEU A 463 -26.59 9.34 13.45
N VAL A 464 -26.83 8.15 14.00
CA VAL A 464 -28.10 7.41 13.86
C VAL A 464 -28.69 7.06 15.22
N ASN A 465 -30.00 6.85 15.27
CA ASN A 465 -30.73 6.48 16.48
C ASN A 465 -30.69 4.95 16.74
N ALA A 466 -31.25 4.54 17.87
CA ALA A 466 -31.32 3.15 18.34
C ALA A 466 -31.94 2.14 17.34
N ASP A 467 -32.76 2.62 16.40
CA ASP A 467 -33.45 1.78 15.42
C ASP A 467 -32.58 1.34 14.22
N VAL A 468 -31.32 1.79 14.19
CA VAL A 468 -30.36 1.46 13.13
C VAL A 468 -29.30 0.47 13.61
N ILE A 469 -29.16 -0.62 12.87
CA ILE A 469 -28.09 -1.61 13.03
C ILE A 469 -26.97 -1.31 12.03
N SER A 470 -25.74 -1.22 12.55
CA SER A 470 -24.56 -1.00 11.72
C SER A 470 -24.11 -2.30 11.04
N SER A 471 -23.84 -2.24 9.73
CA SER A 471 -23.17 -3.31 9.00
C SER A 471 -21.66 -3.36 9.30
N ASN A 472 -21.05 -4.53 9.11
CA ASN A 472 -19.60 -4.75 9.08
C ASN A 472 -18.84 -3.92 8.02
N LEU A 473 -19.55 -3.29 7.09
CA LEU A 473 -18.96 -2.31 6.18
C LEU A 473 -18.74 -0.95 6.85
N ASN A 474 -19.17 -0.76 8.10
CA ASN A 474 -18.88 0.38 8.94
C ASN A 474 -18.09 -0.04 10.19
N PHE A 475 -17.43 0.94 10.80
CA PHE A 475 -17.10 0.93 12.22
C PHE A 475 -18.14 1.77 12.96
N ALA A 476 -18.46 1.39 14.20
CA ALA A 476 -19.49 2.04 14.99
C ALA A 476 -18.97 2.43 16.37
N LEU A 477 -19.33 3.63 16.81
CA LEU A 477 -19.28 4.03 18.21
C LEU A 477 -20.70 3.98 18.76
N TYR A 478 -21.01 2.99 19.59
CA TYR A 478 -22.31 2.85 20.23
C TYR A 478 -22.38 3.74 21.48
N ASP A 479 -23.42 4.55 21.57
CA ASP A 479 -23.74 5.41 22.72
C ASP A 479 -22.58 6.32 23.15
N ALA A 480 -21.74 6.70 22.18
CA ALA A 480 -20.59 7.56 22.40
C ALA A 480 -20.99 9.04 22.40
N PRO A 481 -20.25 9.90 23.13
CA PRO A 481 -20.47 11.34 23.10
C PRO A 481 -20.39 11.94 21.69
N GLU A 482 -21.25 12.91 21.39
CA GLU A 482 -21.34 13.57 20.08
C GLU A 482 -20.02 14.23 19.62
N TRP A 483 -19.17 14.70 20.54
CA TRP A 483 -17.88 15.31 20.20
C TRP A 483 -16.95 14.36 19.46
N CYS A 484 -17.16 13.03 19.54
CA CYS A 484 -16.44 12.07 18.72
C CYS A 484 -16.69 12.29 17.22
N LEU A 485 -17.90 12.72 16.84
CA LEU A 485 -18.23 13.05 15.46
C LEU A 485 -17.40 14.23 14.96
N ALA A 486 -17.21 15.26 15.79
CA ALA A 486 -16.36 16.41 15.44
C ALA A 486 -14.91 15.99 15.15
N LEU A 487 -14.37 15.01 15.88
CA LEU A 487 -13.05 14.45 15.60
C LEU A 487 -13.04 13.69 14.27
N ILE A 488 -14.00 12.79 14.06
CA ILE A 488 -14.05 11.95 12.85
C ILE A 488 -14.26 12.80 11.59
N ALA A 489 -15.06 13.86 11.71
CA ALA A 489 -15.37 14.82 10.66
C ALA A 489 -14.25 15.86 10.41
N SER A 490 -13.13 15.78 11.14
CA SER A 490 -12.00 16.72 10.99
C SER A 490 -11.02 16.31 9.90
N ARG A 491 -10.31 17.29 9.34
CA ARG A 491 -9.18 17.05 8.44
C ARG A 491 -8.02 16.37 9.16
N LEU A 492 -7.80 16.67 10.44
CA LEU A 492 -6.79 16.03 11.28
C LEU A 492 -6.95 14.51 11.31
N HIS A 493 -8.16 14.03 11.55
CA HIS A 493 -8.43 12.60 11.59
C HIS A 493 -8.33 11.95 10.21
N LEU A 494 -8.82 12.61 9.16
CA LEU A 494 -8.67 12.12 7.78
C LEU A 494 -7.20 12.00 7.37
N VAL A 495 -6.35 12.97 7.75
CA VAL A 495 -4.90 12.93 7.50
C VAL A 495 -4.23 11.78 8.25
N TRP A 496 -4.63 11.54 9.51
CA TRP A 496 -4.14 10.42 10.29
C TRP A 496 -4.49 9.08 9.63
N ILE A 497 -5.78 8.80 9.43
CA ILE A 497 -6.22 7.52 8.84
C ILE A 497 -5.67 7.34 7.43
N GLY A 498 -5.57 8.41 6.63
CA GLY A 498 -5.10 8.35 5.26
C GLY A 498 -3.61 7.99 5.16
N THR A 499 -2.88 8.14 6.27
CA THR A 499 -1.47 7.81 6.41
C THR A 499 -1.27 6.46 7.11
N VAL A 500 -1.94 6.22 8.25
CA VAL A 500 -1.64 5.07 9.12
C VAL A 500 -2.43 3.82 8.77
N CYS A 501 -3.63 3.96 8.20
CA CYS A 501 -4.46 2.83 7.83
C CYS A 501 -4.07 2.28 6.45
N GLY A 502 -4.70 1.17 6.06
CA GLY A 502 -4.57 0.64 4.70
C GLY A 502 -5.36 1.46 3.68
N LYS A 503 -5.17 1.14 2.41
CA LYS A 503 -6.00 1.64 1.31
C LYS A 503 -6.54 0.50 0.45
N LEU A 504 -7.63 0.74 -0.26
CA LEU A 504 -8.11 -0.13 -1.33
C LEU A 504 -7.83 0.57 -2.67
N LYS A 505 -6.76 0.13 -3.35
CA LYS A 505 -6.11 0.91 -4.41
C LYS A 505 -5.61 2.25 -3.86
N SER A 506 -6.45 3.27 -3.89
CA SER A 506 -6.15 4.62 -3.41
C SER A 506 -7.20 5.14 -2.41
N ASP A 507 -8.41 4.57 -2.44
CA ASP A 507 -9.47 4.86 -1.47
C ASP A 507 -9.06 4.48 -0.04
N PHE A 508 -9.47 5.30 0.93
CA PHE A 508 -9.17 5.08 2.33
C PHE A 508 -9.85 3.83 2.85
N ARG A 509 -9.11 2.98 3.57
CA ARG A 509 -9.66 1.83 4.29
C ARG A 509 -9.50 2.04 5.79
N TYR A 510 -10.59 2.45 6.43
CA TYR A 510 -10.61 2.75 7.85
C TYR A 510 -10.30 1.51 8.71
N SER A 511 -9.67 1.72 9.86
CA SER A 511 -9.38 0.70 10.85
C SER A 511 -9.52 1.31 12.24
N ASN A 512 -10.31 0.70 13.12
CA ASN A 512 -10.34 1.10 14.53
C ASN A 512 -8.97 0.88 15.19
N SER A 513 -8.35 -0.29 14.99
CA SER A 513 -7.10 -0.67 15.68
C SER A 513 -5.85 0.09 15.23
N LEU A 514 -5.81 0.59 14.00
CA LEU A 514 -4.69 1.39 13.47
C LEU A 514 -5.00 2.88 13.39
N GLY A 515 -6.26 3.26 13.20
CA GLY A 515 -6.69 4.64 13.06
C GLY A 515 -7.19 5.21 14.38
N TRP A 516 -8.42 4.84 14.77
CA TRP A 516 -9.10 5.40 15.94
C TRP A 516 -8.35 5.17 17.26
N ASN A 517 -7.95 3.92 17.52
CA ASN A 517 -7.33 3.52 18.78
C ASN A 517 -5.92 4.13 18.97
N THR A 518 -5.28 4.54 17.88
CA THR A 518 -3.95 5.16 17.91
C THR A 518 -4.01 6.67 17.69
N PHE A 519 -5.20 7.23 17.39
CA PHE A 519 -5.37 8.63 17.02
C PHE A 519 -4.94 9.55 18.17
N PRO A 520 -3.86 10.33 18.00
CA PRO A 520 -3.35 11.16 19.07
C PRO A 520 -4.27 12.35 19.32
N VAL A 521 -4.91 12.38 20.48
CA VAL A 521 -5.73 13.53 20.94
C VAL A 521 -5.16 14.11 22.24
N PRO A 522 -5.22 15.44 22.43
CA PRO A 522 -4.93 16.04 23.73
C PRO A 522 -6.03 15.70 24.74
N ARG A 523 -5.77 15.95 26.03
CA ARG A 523 -6.82 15.85 27.05
C ARG A 523 -7.74 17.08 26.95
N PHE A 524 -8.97 16.87 26.48
CA PHE A 524 -9.97 17.93 26.42
C PHE A 524 -10.57 18.21 27.81
N THR A 525 -10.71 19.49 28.13
CA THR A 525 -11.54 19.97 29.26
C THR A 525 -13.02 19.78 28.94
N GLN A 526 -13.89 19.87 29.96
CA GLN A 526 -15.34 19.77 29.74
C GLN A 526 -15.85 20.86 28.79
N GLY A 527 -15.45 22.12 28.98
CA GLY A 527 -15.84 23.21 28.08
C GLY A 527 -15.38 23.02 26.63
N GLN A 528 -14.20 22.41 26.42
CA GLN A 528 -13.74 22.04 25.07
C GLN A 528 -14.60 20.92 24.45
N ARG A 529 -15.01 19.92 25.23
CA ARG A 529 -15.93 18.87 24.77
C ARG A 529 -17.29 19.46 24.41
N ASP A 530 -17.78 20.43 25.17
CA ASP A 530 -19.05 21.11 24.87
C ASP A 530 -18.98 21.92 23.57
N GLN A 531 -17.84 22.59 23.32
CA GLN A 531 -17.58 23.27 22.04
C GLN A 531 -17.54 22.27 20.87
N LEU A 532 -16.91 21.11 21.04
CA LEU A 532 -16.87 20.05 20.03
C LEU A 532 -18.27 19.44 19.79
N ASN A 533 -19.08 19.24 20.83
CA ASN A 533 -20.48 18.82 20.69
C ASN A 533 -21.29 19.86 19.89
N ALA A 534 -21.10 21.15 20.14
CA ALA A 534 -21.75 22.22 19.36
C ALA A 534 -21.30 22.21 17.89
N SER A 535 -20.00 22.00 17.63
CA SER A 535 -19.44 21.88 16.28
C SER A 535 -20.01 20.68 15.52
N ALA A 536 -20.08 19.51 16.16
CA ALA A 536 -20.69 18.30 15.59
C ALA A 536 -22.15 18.55 15.19
N ARG A 537 -22.95 19.17 16.06
CA ARG A 537 -24.35 19.53 15.79
C ARG A 537 -24.47 20.55 14.66
N ALA A 538 -23.55 21.51 14.56
CA ALA A 538 -23.54 22.47 13.45
C ALA A 538 -23.31 21.79 12.10
N ILE A 539 -22.39 20.82 12.03
CA ILE A 539 -22.16 20.01 10.82
C ILE A 539 -23.44 19.23 10.45
N LEU A 540 -24.01 18.50 11.40
CA LEU A 540 -25.23 17.71 11.17
C LEU A 540 -26.42 18.58 10.74
N LYS A 541 -26.64 19.70 11.42
CA LYS A 541 -27.70 20.66 11.07
C LYS A 541 -27.52 21.22 9.67
N THR A 542 -26.29 21.61 9.33
CA THR A 542 -25.99 22.16 8.00
C THR A 542 -26.29 21.13 6.91
N ARG A 543 -25.87 19.87 7.09
CA ARG A 543 -26.23 18.78 6.16
C ARG A 543 -27.75 18.63 6.01
N TYR A 544 -28.49 18.66 7.11
CA TYR A 544 -29.95 18.53 7.11
C TYR A 544 -30.64 19.64 6.29
N MET A 545 -30.11 20.88 6.31
CA MET A 545 -30.64 21.99 5.50
C MET A 545 -30.54 21.74 4.00
N HIS A 546 -29.69 20.82 3.55
CA HIS A 546 -29.53 20.44 2.15
C HIS A 546 -30.30 19.17 1.75
N HIS A 547 -31.16 18.64 2.62
CA HIS A 547 -32.03 17.51 2.30
C HIS A 547 -32.84 17.80 1.02
N PRO A 548 -32.96 16.85 0.06
CA PRO A 548 -32.65 15.43 0.15
C PRO A 548 -31.25 15.01 -0.35
N LYS A 549 -30.28 15.92 -0.48
CA LYS A 549 -28.94 15.56 -0.95
C LYS A 549 -28.27 14.54 -0.02
N THR A 550 -27.65 13.53 -0.62
CA THR A 550 -26.89 12.47 0.06
C THR A 550 -25.51 12.94 0.50
N ILE A 551 -24.86 12.22 1.43
CA ILE A 551 -23.46 12.48 1.79
C ILE A 551 -22.54 12.40 0.56
N ALA A 552 -22.81 11.52 -0.40
CA ALA A 552 -22.04 11.41 -1.63
C ALA A 552 -22.05 12.73 -2.43
N GLU A 553 -23.21 13.37 -2.53
CA GLU A 553 -23.40 14.63 -3.26
C GLU A 553 -22.87 15.82 -2.46
N LEU A 554 -23.12 15.83 -1.14
CA LEU A 554 -22.66 16.90 -0.26
C LEU A 554 -21.14 16.95 -0.11
N TYR A 555 -20.45 15.80 -0.20
CA TYR A 555 -18.99 15.71 -0.01
C TYR A 555 -18.24 15.45 -1.32
N ASP A 556 -18.87 15.67 -2.48
CA ASP A 556 -18.14 15.79 -3.74
C ASP A 556 -17.31 17.09 -3.69
N PRO A 557 -15.96 17.03 -3.71
CA PRO A 557 -15.12 18.22 -3.51
C PRO A 557 -15.46 19.36 -4.47
N ASP A 558 -15.88 19.04 -5.71
CA ASP A 558 -16.19 20.03 -6.74
C ASP A 558 -17.55 20.71 -6.52
N LYS A 559 -18.47 20.07 -5.76
CA LYS A 559 -19.87 20.50 -5.60
C LYS A 559 -20.29 20.72 -4.15
N MET A 560 -19.39 20.50 -3.20
CA MET A 560 -19.66 20.65 -1.76
C MET A 560 -20.20 22.06 -1.46
N PRO A 561 -21.35 22.21 -0.79
CA PRO A 561 -21.90 23.52 -0.45
C PRO A 561 -20.94 24.37 0.40
N ASP A 562 -20.89 25.68 0.15
CA ASP A 562 -19.93 26.57 0.82
C ASP A 562 -20.19 26.72 2.32
N ASP A 563 -21.46 26.72 2.73
CA ASP A 563 -21.84 26.68 4.14
C ASP A 563 -21.37 25.38 4.83
N LEU A 564 -21.45 24.25 4.14
CA LEU A 564 -20.93 22.97 4.64
C LEU A 564 -19.40 22.95 4.71
N ARG A 565 -18.70 23.53 3.71
CA ARG A 565 -17.24 23.69 3.75
C ARG A 565 -16.83 24.55 4.95
N GLU A 566 -17.57 25.63 5.19
CA GLU A 566 -17.28 26.60 6.24
C GLU A 566 -17.45 25.98 7.63
N VAL A 567 -18.53 25.24 7.91
CA VAL A 567 -18.70 24.59 9.22
C VAL A 567 -17.62 23.52 9.49
N HIS A 568 -17.13 22.84 8.45
CA HIS A 568 -15.98 21.95 8.59
C HIS A 568 -14.68 22.70 8.86
N ARG A 569 -14.43 23.82 8.17
CA ARG A 569 -13.27 24.68 8.43
C ARG A 569 -13.29 25.19 9.87
N GLN A 570 -14.44 25.61 10.38
CA GLN A 570 -14.62 26.03 11.77
C GLN A 570 -14.34 24.90 12.76
N ASN A 571 -14.81 23.68 12.45
CA ASN A 571 -14.50 22.49 13.24
C ASN A 571 -13.00 22.19 13.30
N ASP A 572 -12.32 22.27 12.15
CA ASP A 572 -10.87 22.09 12.08
C ASP A 572 -10.14 23.18 12.86
N GLU A 573 -10.46 24.46 12.66
CA GLU A 573 -9.80 25.55 13.41
C GLU A 573 -10.00 25.43 14.92
N LEU A 574 -11.20 25.04 15.35
CA LEU A 574 -11.51 24.78 16.76
C LEU A 574 -10.61 23.66 17.29
N LEU A 575 -10.56 22.52 16.61
CA LEU A 575 -9.78 21.37 17.04
C LEU A 575 -8.28 21.67 17.02
N GLU A 576 -7.77 22.28 15.96
CA GLU A 576 -6.36 22.60 15.78
C GLU A 576 -5.85 23.60 16.83
N LYS A 577 -6.67 24.59 17.21
CA LYS A 577 -6.40 25.47 18.36
C LYS A 577 -6.23 24.67 19.66
N MET A 578 -6.98 23.59 19.87
CA MET A 578 -6.80 22.71 21.04
C MET A 578 -5.50 21.91 20.99
N TYR A 579 -4.90 21.68 19.81
CA TYR A 579 -3.63 20.95 19.66
C TYR A 579 -2.39 21.84 19.79
N ILE A 580 -2.43 23.03 19.19
CA ILE A 580 -1.24 23.92 19.08
C ILE A 580 -1.54 25.41 19.28
N GLY A 581 -2.77 25.80 19.64
CA GLY A 581 -3.17 27.20 19.87
C GLY A 581 -3.50 28.00 18.59
N ARG A 582 -3.37 27.40 17.41
CA ARG A 582 -3.71 27.99 16.10
C ARG A 582 -4.05 26.91 15.08
N ALA A 583 -4.48 27.31 13.88
CA ALA A 583 -4.59 26.40 12.75
C ALA A 583 -3.21 25.89 12.28
N PHE A 584 -3.15 24.65 11.77
CA PHE A 584 -1.98 24.12 11.08
C PHE A 584 -1.85 24.73 9.69
N ARG A 585 -0.60 24.89 9.23
CA ARG A 585 -0.27 25.47 7.93
C ARG A 585 -0.62 24.53 6.77
N ASN A 586 -0.44 23.22 6.96
CA ASN A 586 -0.67 22.18 5.95
C ASN A 586 -0.72 20.79 6.60
N ASP A 587 -1.00 19.76 5.78
CA ASP A 587 -1.09 18.37 6.24
C ASP A 587 0.23 17.78 6.74
N THR A 588 1.37 18.29 6.27
CA THR A 588 2.70 17.89 6.77
C THR A 588 2.85 18.29 8.24
N GLU A 589 2.53 19.54 8.59
CA GLU A 589 2.59 20.01 9.99
C GLU A 589 1.60 19.24 10.89
N ARG A 590 0.40 18.91 10.36
CA ARG A 590 -0.57 18.05 11.06
C ARG A 590 0.04 16.69 11.39
N LEU A 591 0.61 16.01 10.40
CA LEU A 591 1.20 14.68 10.58
C LEU A 591 2.39 14.71 11.53
N GLU A 592 3.30 15.67 11.40
CA GLU A 592 4.45 15.81 12.30
C GLU A 592 4.01 15.94 13.76
N LYS A 593 2.99 16.77 14.02
CA LYS A 593 2.46 16.95 15.37
C LYS A 593 1.79 15.67 15.88
N LEU A 594 0.96 15.01 15.08
CA LEU A 594 0.29 13.76 15.46
C LEU A 594 1.32 12.66 15.75
N PHE A 595 2.29 12.47 14.88
CA PHE A 595 3.36 11.49 15.08
C PHE A 595 4.21 11.78 16.32
N LYS A 596 4.51 13.05 16.60
CA LYS A 596 5.20 13.46 17.83
C LYS A 596 4.39 13.11 19.08
N LEU A 597 3.07 13.34 19.07
CA LEU A 597 2.18 12.98 20.17
C LEU A 597 2.08 11.45 20.35
N TYR A 598 2.00 10.71 19.25
CA TYR A 598 2.03 9.25 19.24
C TYR A 598 3.32 8.71 19.89
N ALA A 599 4.48 9.16 19.39
CA ALA A 599 5.78 8.74 19.91
C ALA A 599 5.92 9.02 21.42
N ALA A 600 5.56 10.23 21.86
CA ALA A 600 5.61 10.61 23.27
C ALA A 600 4.70 9.72 24.16
N ARG A 601 3.53 9.32 23.66
CA ARG A 601 2.64 8.42 24.39
C ARG A 601 3.24 7.01 24.52
N ILE A 602 3.82 6.49 23.45
CA ILE A 602 4.48 5.18 23.45
C ILE A 602 5.67 5.16 24.41
N ASP A 603 6.50 6.19 24.42
CA ASP A 603 7.65 6.28 25.34
C ASP A 603 7.20 6.37 26.80
N LYS A 604 6.14 7.15 27.07
CA LYS A 604 5.53 7.18 28.41
C LYS A 604 5.04 5.80 28.84
N MET A 605 4.32 5.07 27.97
CA MET A 605 3.84 3.72 28.29
C MET A 605 4.97 2.73 28.57
N LYS A 606 6.07 2.78 27.80
CA LYS A 606 7.26 1.96 28.07
C LYS A 606 7.84 2.24 29.46
N SER A 607 7.90 3.51 29.85
CA SER A 607 8.38 3.91 31.18
C SER A 607 7.44 3.46 32.32
N GLU A 608 6.12 3.50 32.09
CA GLU A 608 5.10 3.04 33.04
C GLU A 608 5.19 1.52 33.26
N THR A 609 5.37 0.75 32.18
CA THR A 609 5.54 -0.72 32.25
C THR A 609 6.85 -1.10 32.93
N ALA A 610 7.96 -0.42 32.63
CA ALA A 610 9.25 -0.70 33.27
C ALA A 610 9.22 -0.47 34.79
N LYS A 611 8.51 0.57 35.26
CA LYS A 611 8.33 0.84 36.70
C LYS A 611 7.47 -0.23 37.39
N LYS A 612 6.45 -0.77 36.72
CA LYS A 612 5.60 -1.85 37.25
C LYS A 612 6.28 -3.22 37.29
N GLY A 613 7.32 -3.44 36.50
CA GLY A 613 8.11 -4.68 36.55
C GLY A 613 9.27 -4.65 37.55
N ALA A 614 9.62 -3.45 38.06
CA ALA A 614 10.68 -3.25 39.04
C ALA A 614 10.16 -3.04 40.48
N ALA A 615 8.85 -2.89 40.64
CA ALA A 615 8.12 -2.87 41.90
C ALA A 615 7.38 -4.20 42.05
#